data_AF-A0A0W0E022-F1
#
_entry.id   AF-A0A0W0E022-F1
#
_cell.length_a   1.000
_cell.length_b   1.000
_cell.length_c   1.000
_cell.angle_alpha   90.00
_cell.angle_beta   90.00
_cell.angle_gamma   90.00
#
_symmetry.space_group_name_H-M   'P 1'
#
loop_
_entity.id
_entity.type
_entity.pdbx_description
1 polymer ?
#
loop_
_entity_poly.entity_id
_entity_poly.type
_entity_poly.pdbx_seq_one_letter_code
_entity_poly.pdbx_strand_id
1 'polypeptide(L)'
;MLSCAGADRLQQGMRGAWGKPHGLAARVDIGQIIFSVRTKDNNKDVVVEGLRRARYKFPGQQKIIMSKKWGFTNLDRAEYVKRRDAGEVKDDGAFVKFLSKKGSLEENFREFPDYFTAQA
;
A
#
# COMPACT_ATOMS: atom_id res chain seq x y z
N MET A 1 1.76 -7.06 37.32
CA MET A 1 2.20 -6.55 38.63
C MET A 1 0.97 -6.13 39.39
N LEU A 2 0.86 -6.50 40.68
CA LEU A 2 -0.27 -6.11 41.52
C LEU A 2 -0.08 -4.65 41.93
N SER A 3 -1.12 -3.82 41.77
CA SER A 3 -1.10 -2.40 42.11
C SER A 3 -1.60 -2.09 43.52
N CYS A 4 -1.81 -3.12 44.36
CA CYS A 4 -2.38 -2.99 45.71
C CYS A 4 -1.31 -2.89 46.81
N ALA A 5 -1.70 -2.37 47.98
CA ALA A 5 -0.84 -2.35 49.17
C ALA A 5 -0.47 -3.78 49.61
N GLY A 6 0.81 -4.01 49.91
CA GLY A 6 1.31 -5.33 50.28
C GLY A 6 1.52 -6.30 49.11
N ALA A 7 1.57 -5.81 47.86
CA ALA A 7 1.84 -6.61 46.66
C ALA A 7 3.08 -7.51 46.77
N ASP A 8 4.12 -7.08 47.49
CA ASP A 8 5.36 -7.84 47.69
C ASP A 8 5.16 -9.15 48.47
N ARG A 9 4.06 -9.29 49.21
CA ARG A 9 3.71 -10.55 49.90
C ARG A 9 3.19 -11.61 48.94
N LEU A 10 2.68 -11.22 47.78
CA LEU A 10 2.01 -12.10 46.82
C LEU A 10 2.78 -12.21 45.50
N GLN A 11 3.40 -11.12 45.05
CA GLN A 11 4.16 -11.07 43.83
C GLN A 11 5.63 -11.40 44.09
N GLN A 12 6.21 -12.25 43.24
CA GLN A 12 7.58 -12.74 43.36
C GLN A 12 8.58 -11.87 42.59
N GLY A 13 8.27 -10.57 42.44
CA GLY A 13 9.04 -9.64 41.60
C GLY A 13 9.15 -10.12 40.14
N MET A 14 10.38 -10.37 39.70
CA MET A 14 10.73 -10.73 38.32
C MET A 14 10.78 -12.25 38.07
N ARG A 15 10.47 -13.09 39.07
CA ARG A 15 10.44 -14.55 38.88
C ARG A 15 9.29 -14.92 37.92
N GLY A 16 9.61 -15.63 36.83
CA GLY A 16 8.63 -16.04 35.83
C GLY A 16 8.06 -14.90 34.96
N ALA A 17 8.88 -13.91 34.61
CA ALA A 17 8.47 -12.68 33.92
C ALA A 17 8.01 -12.85 32.46
N TRP A 18 7.88 -14.07 31.93
CA TRP A 18 7.31 -14.26 30.59
C TRP A 18 5.85 -13.81 30.58
N GLY A 19 5.55 -12.83 29.72
CA GLY A 19 4.26 -12.17 29.68
C GLY A 19 3.16 -13.04 29.07
N LYS A 20 1.91 -12.60 29.27
CA LYS A 20 0.74 -13.08 28.51
C LYS A 20 0.53 -12.17 27.30
N PRO A 21 -0.09 -12.66 26.21
CA PRO A 21 -0.45 -11.80 25.08
C PRO A 21 -1.33 -10.63 25.53
N HIS A 22 -0.94 -9.40 25.18
CA HIS A 22 -1.68 -8.17 25.52
C HIS A 22 -2.32 -7.53 24.27
N GLY A 23 -1.64 -7.54 23.13
CA GLY A 23 -2.11 -6.89 21.92
C GLY A 23 -1.22 -7.20 20.71
N LEU A 24 -1.63 -6.70 19.55
CA LEU A 24 -0.90 -6.83 18.30
C LEU A 24 -0.19 -5.52 17.95
N ALA A 25 0.93 -5.62 17.24
CA ALA A 25 1.67 -4.49 16.72
C ALA A 25 2.16 -4.79 15.30
N ALA A 26 2.21 -3.76 14.45
CA ALA A 26 2.84 -3.83 13.14
C ALA A 26 4.30 -3.38 13.25
N ARG A 27 5.24 -4.23 12.82
CA ARG A 27 6.66 -3.86 12.71
C ARG A 27 6.86 -3.12 11.39
N VAL A 28 7.44 -1.92 11.45
CA VAL A 28 7.66 -1.06 10.28
C VAL A 28 9.13 -0.65 10.18
N ASP A 29 9.66 -0.68 8.95
CA ASP A 29 11.04 -0.32 8.63
C ASP A 29 11.15 1.11 8.09
N ILE A 30 12.39 1.62 8.05
CA ILE A 30 12.68 2.94 7.47
C ILE A 30 12.37 2.92 5.96
N GLY A 31 11.53 3.86 5.52
CA GLY A 31 11.10 3.95 4.13
C GLY A 31 9.90 3.05 3.78
N GLN A 32 9.42 2.23 4.71
CA GLN A 32 8.21 1.44 4.50
C GLN A 32 6.96 2.32 4.45
N ILE A 33 6.08 2.03 3.49
CA ILE A 33 4.82 2.75 3.31
C ILE A 33 3.79 2.23 4.32
N ILE A 34 3.17 3.13 5.08
CA ILE A 34 2.10 2.81 6.04
C ILE A 34 0.74 2.93 5.37
N PHE A 35 0.43 4.09 4.78
CA PHE A 35 -0.83 4.34 4.07
C PHE A 35 -0.56 4.74 2.62
N SER A 36 -1.38 4.20 1.72
CA SER A 36 -1.44 4.54 0.30
C SER A 36 -2.85 4.97 -0.05
N VAL A 37 -3.00 6.15 -0.67
CA VAL A 37 -4.30 6.70 -1.07
C VAL A 37 -4.22 7.11 -2.54
N ARG A 38 -5.22 6.68 -3.34
CA ARG A 38 -5.38 7.12 -4.74
C ARG A 38 -6.62 8.01 -4.85
N THR A 39 -6.46 9.17 -5.47
CA THR A 39 -7.56 10.10 -5.79
C THR A 39 -7.25 10.80 -7.12
N LYS A 40 -8.22 11.57 -7.62
CA LYS A 40 -7.98 12.50 -8.74
C LYS A 40 -7.08 13.64 -8.26
N ASP A 41 -6.29 14.22 -9.18
CA ASP A 41 -5.31 15.26 -8.83
C ASP A 41 -5.93 16.49 -8.13
N ASN A 42 -7.19 16.80 -8.42
CA ASN A 42 -7.94 17.89 -7.78
C ASN A 42 -8.11 17.71 -6.26
N ASN A 43 -8.06 16.48 -5.75
CA ASN A 43 -8.27 16.19 -4.32
C ASN A 43 -6.95 16.09 -3.54
N LYS A 44 -5.81 16.45 -4.16
CA LYS A 44 -4.48 16.37 -3.56
C LYS A 44 -4.43 17.00 -2.16
N ASP A 45 -4.87 18.24 -2.03
CA ASP A 45 -4.69 19.00 -0.77
C ASP A 45 -5.53 18.40 0.37
N VAL A 46 -6.71 17.87 0.05
CA VAL A 46 -7.58 17.16 1.00
C VAL A 46 -6.90 15.90 1.53
N VAL A 47 -6.29 15.11 0.64
CA VAL A 47 -5.59 13.88 1.03
C VAL A 47 -4.34 14.18 1.86
N VAL A 48 -3.55 15.20 1.45
CA VAL A 48 -2.36 15.62 2.19
C VAL A 48 -2.72 16.06 3.61
N GLU A 49 -3.79 16.85 3.76
CA GLU A 49 -4.28 17.28 5.08
C GLU A 49 -4.80 16.10 5.91
N GLY A 50 -5.52 15.16 5.29
CA GLY A 50 -5.99 13.94 5.95
C GLY A 50 -4.84 13.09 6.50
N LEU A 51 -3.80 12.86 5.69
CA LEU A 51 -2.60 12.12 6.11
C LEU A 51 -1.78 12.90 7.15
N ARG A 52 -1.77 14.24 7.08
CA ARG A 52 -1.13 15.09 8.10
C ARG A 52 -1.83 14.93 9.45
N ARG A 53 -3.17 14.88 9.47
CA ARG A 53 -3.95 14.61 10.67
C ARG A 53 -3.74 13.20 11.22
N ALA A 54 -3.69 12.20 10.34
CA ALA A 54 -3.41 10.82 10.72
C ALA A 54 -2.03 10.66 11.38
N ARG A 55 -1.04 11.45 10.94
CA ARG A 55 0.31 11.47 11.52
C ARG A 55 0.33 11.69 13.03
N TYR A 56 -0.56 12.51 13.57
CA TYR A 56 -0.66 12.75 15.02
C TYR A 56 -1.05 11.53 15.85
N LYS A 57 -1.50 10.45 15.20
CA LYS A 57 -1.89 9.20 15.86
C LYS A 57 -0.78 8.17 15.88
N PHE A 58 0.34 8.42 15.20
CA PHE A 58 1.49 7.52 15.18
C PHE A 58 2.68 8.13 15.95
N PRO A 59 3.46 7.31 16.66
CA PRO A 59 4.71 7.74 17.26
C PRO A 59 5.79 7.96 16.18
N GLY A 60 6.79 8.80 16.46
CA GLY A 60 7.95 9.01 15.58
C GLY A 60 7.71 9.99 14.42
N GLN A 61 8.53 9.90 13.36
CA GLN A 61 8.47 10.81 12.21
C GLN A 61 7.96 10.08 10.96
N GLN A 62 6.86 10.58 10.38
CA GLN A 62 6.37 10.13 9.08
C GLN A 62 6.42 11.26 8.06
N LYS A 63 6.68 10.90 6.80
CA LYS A 63 6.68 11.82 5.66
C LYS A 63 5.49 11.52 4.75
N ILE A 64 4.89 12.57 4.20
CA ILE A 64 3.89 12.43 3.13
C ILE A 64 4.62 12.65 1.82
N ILE A 65 4.50 11.70 0.90
CA ILE A 65 5.20 11.71 -0.39
C ILE A 65 4.16 11.60 -1.49
N MET A 66 4.27 12.46 -2.49
CA MET A 66 3.51 12.31 -3.73
C MET A 66 4.24 11.31 -4.64
N SER A 67 3.60 10.17 -4.88
CA SER A 67 4.15 9.16 -5.79
C SER A 67 4.13 9.65 -7.25
N LYS A 68 5.18 9.30 -8.01
CA LYS A 68 5.23 9.50 -9.47
C LYS A 68 4.46 8.41 -10.23
N LYS A 69 4.01 7.37 -9.53
CA LYS A 69 3.28 6.24 -10.10
C LYS A 69 1.83 6.59 -10.42
N TRP A 70 1.22 5.84 -11.34
CA TRP A 70 -0.20 5.96 -11.63
C TRP A 70 -1.02 5.15 -10.61
N GLY A 71 -1.63 5.83 -9.64
CA GLY A 71 -2.43 5.18 -8.59
C GLY A 71 -1.59 4.20 -7.76
N PHE A 72 -2.01 2.92 -7.71
CA PHE A 72 -1.31 1.84 -7.01
C PHE A 72 -0.55 0.90 -7.97
N THR A 73 -0.33 1.33 -9.20
CA THR A 73 0.49 0.56 -10.15
C THR A 73 1.98 0.79 -9.90
N ASN A 74 2.81 -0.06 -10.48
CA ASN A 74 4.27 0.09 -10.45
C ASN A 74 4.81 0.98 -11.58
N LEU A 75 3.94 1.46 -12.49
CA LEU A 75 4.31 2.27 -13.64
C LEU A 75 4.24 3.77 -13.31
N ASP A 76 5.17 4.53 -13.88
CA ASP A 76 5.12 6.00 -13.82
C ASP A 76 3.92 6.52 -14.61
N ARG A 77 3.41 7.71 -14.26
CA ARG A 77 2.22 8.29 -14.91
C ARG A 77 2.33 8.35 -16.44
N ALA A 78 3.47 8.80 -16.97
CA ALA A 78 3.69 8.91 -18.40
C ALA A 78 3.77 7.55 -19.10
N GLU A 79 4.38 6.55 -18.44
CA GLU A 79 4.50 5.20 -19.00
C GLU A 79 3.14 4.49 -19.02
N TYR A 80 2.35 4.62 -17.95
CA TYR A 80 1.02 4.04 -17.89
C TYR A 80 0.11 4.57 -19.01
N VAL A 81 0.12 5.88 -19.26
CA VAL A 81 -0.67 6.49 -20.35
C VAL A 81 -0.25 5.91 -21.70
N LYS A 82 1.06 5.83 -21.99
CA LYS A 82 1.56 5.23 -23.25
C LYS A 82 1.08 3.79 -23.43
N ARG A 83 1.17 2.95 -22.40
CA ARG A 83 0.75 1.55 -22.48
C ARG A 83 -0.76 1.40 -22.65
N ARG A 84 -1.53 2.24 -21.96
CA ARG A 84 -2.99 2.27 -22.08
C ARG A 84 -3.39 2.68 -23.50
N ASP A 85 -2.79 3.74 -24.03
CA ASP A 85 -3.08 4.24 -25.37
C ASP A 85 -2.64 3.26 -26.46
N ALA A 86 -1.63 2.42 -26.19
CA ALA A 86 -1.22 1.31 -27.06
C ALA A 86 -2.11 0.04 -26.94
N GLY A 87 -3.11 0.02 -26.06
CA GLY A 87 -3.96 -1.18 -25.85
C GLY A 87 -3.31 -2.29 -25.01
N GLU A 88 -2.18 -2.04 -24.34
CA GLU A 88 -1.47 -3.03 -23.52
C GLU A 88 -2.05 -3.20 -22.10
N VAL A 89 -3.09 -2.44 -21.75
CA VAL A 89 -3.67 -2.39 -20.41
C VAL A 89 -5.12 -2.84 -20.47
N LYS A 90 -5.48 -3.79 -19.61
CA LYS A 90 -6.85 -4.27 -19.44
C LYS A 90 -7.30 -4.05 -18.00
N ASP A 91 -8.49 -3.50 -17.82
CA ASP A 91 -9.06 -3.30 -16.49
C ASP A 91 -9.49 -4.63 -15.87
N ASP A 92 -9.21 -4.81 -14.58
CA ASP A 92 -9.52 -5.99 -13.77
C ASP A 92 -10.21 -5.56 -12.47
N GLY A 93 -11.34 -4.88 -12.62
CA GLY A 93 -12.13 -4.33 -11.53
C GLY A 93 -11.40 -3.21 -10.78
N ALA A 94 -10.69 -3.55 -9.69
CA ALA A 94 -9.99 -2.57 -8.86
C ALA A 94 -8.55 -2.29 -9.31
N PHE A 95 -7.97 -3.21 -10.09
CA PHE A 95 -6.60 -3.15 -10.60
C PHE A 95 -6.57 -3.36 -12.12
N VAL A 96 -5.37 -3.55 -12.69
CA VAL A 96 -5.15 -3.70 -14.13
C VAL A 96 -4.26 -4.90 -14.42
N LYS A 97 -4.49 -5.53 -15.58
CA LYS A 97 -3.63 -6.53 -16.19
C LYS A 97 -2.84 -5.89 -17.33
N PHE A 98 -1.60 -6.31 -17.49
CA PHE A 98 -0.72 -5.84 -18.56
C PHE A 98 -0.47 -6.96 -19.56
N LEU A 99 -0.44 -6.62 -20.85
CA LEU A 99 -0.05 -7.54 -21.90
C LEU A 99 1.40 -8.00 -21.68
N SER A 100 1.62 -9.31 -21.75
CA SER A 100 2.95 -9.93 -21.74
C SER A 100 3.42 -10.19 -23.16
N LYS A 101 4.72 -9.99 -23.44
CA LYS A 101 5.34 -10.40 -24.71
C LYS A 101 5.76 -11.88 -24.73
N LYS A 102 5.31 -12.65 -23.75
CA LYS A 102 5.55 -14.10 -23.57
C LYS A 102 4.23 -14.81 -23.33
N GLY A 103 4.19 -16.12 -23.61
CA GLY A 103 3.00 -16.97 -23.42
C GLY A 103 2.35 -17.34 -24.75
N SER A 104 1.16 -17.94 -24.69
CA SER A 104 0.39 -18.30 -25.88
C SER A 104 -0.03 -17.03 -26.63
N LEU A 105 0.25 -16.99 -27.94
CA LEU A 105 -0.13 -15.87 -28.78
C LEU A 105 -1.66 -15.75 -28.88
N GLU A 106 -2.35 -16.88 -29.02
CA GLU A 106 -3.82 -16.95 -29.11
C GLU A 106 -4.50 -16.32 -27.90
N GLU A 107 -4.04 -16.64 -26.69
CA GLU A 107 -4.59 -16.07 -25.46
C GLU A 107 -4.38 -14.56 -25.38
N ASN A 108 -3.20 -14.07 -25.78
CA ASN A 108 -2.90 -12.65 -25.81
C ASN A 108 -3.82 -11.89 -26.80
N PHE A 109 -4.08 -12.46 -27.97
CA PHE A 109 -5.04 -11.88 -28.93
C PHE A 109 -6.46 -11.82 -28.36
N ARG A 110 -6.88 -12.86 -27.62
CA ARG A 110 -8.21 -12.91 -27.00
C ARG A 110 -8.36 -11.89 -25.87
N GLU A 111 -7.34 -11.74 -25.04
CA GLU A 111 -7.39 -10.88 -23.85
C GLU A 111 -7.14 -9.40 -24.18
N PHE A 112 -6.24 -9.10 -25.13
CA PHE A 112 -5.82 -7.75 -25.49
C PHE A 112 -5.95 -7.50 -27.02
N PRO A 113 -7.17 -7.55 -27.57
CA PRO A 113 -7.38 -7.40 -29.01
C PRO A 113 -6.94 -6.01 -29.52
N ASP A 114 -7.18 -4.96 -28.73
CA ASP A 114 -6.93 -3.56 -29.11
C ASP A 114 -5.44 -3.28 -29.41
N TYR A 115 -4.53 -3.99 -28.74
CA TYR A 115 -3.09 -3.84 -28.99
C TYR A 115 -2.71 -4.28 -30.40
N PHE A 116 -3.30 -5.39 -30.87
CA PHE A 116 -2.94 -5.97 -32.17
C PHE A 116 -3.68 -5.29 -33.33
N THR A 117 -4.88 -4.75 -33.09
CA THR A 117 -5.63 -4.00 -34.10
C THR A 117 -5.07 -2.60 -34.32
N ALA A 118 -4.53 -1.94 -33.28
CA ALA A 118 -3.93 -0.61 -33.40
C ALA A 118 -2.58 -0.58 -34.16
N GLN A 119 -1.95 -1.75 -34.38
CA GLN A 119 -0.69 -1.88 -35.11
C GLN A 119 -0.86 -2.27 -36.60
N ALA A 120 -2.09 -2.57 -37.02
CA ALA A 120 -2.43 -2.88 -38.42
C ALA A 120 -2.76 -1.59 -39.20
#